data_AF-A0A8S3TEQ8-F1
#
_entry.id   AF-A0A8S3TEQ8-F1
#
_cell.length_a   1.000
_cell.length_b   1.000
_cell.length_c   1.000
_cell.angle_alpha   90.00
_cell.angle_beta   90.00
_cell.angle_gamma   90.00
#
_symmetry.space_group_name_H-M   'P 1'
#
loop_
_entity.id
_entity.type
_entity.pdbx_description
1 polymer ?
#
loop_
_entity_poly.entity_id
_entity_poly.type
_entity_poly.pdbx_seq_one_letter_code
_entity_poly.pdbx_strand_id
1 'polypeptide(L)'
;MVCGKLTKNKCLKEFILLSPAPVDTAAKMSSSFRLLASKEKERSRDLLVAGDYCENMATELTAIAASSNSAGQILKSVDNHGTSFLDVLIENEQKEVVSHPSVQKYLSDVWMGNLKWTTWKIVMLFLVFLFIPLVWLIVSLPLRQKYNKIPIIKFMAYLVSHLYLMFLFSLTVVYPLTPIYQSASLIPHWYEWLLLAWLSGLLVSELTNPGDRGGLGWLKVISIAVSAIGIFIHVIAFAFPYDDRLILLYIRNQILAWALLMSFVQLLDFLSFHHLFGPWAIIIRDLLKDLTRFLVILLIFMLGFTLHLSAIYQPVYAPRDPDPSLGNGLGNGEPVTYMTPIDTFELLFFSLFGLVDPDALPTLYRNPAWVTTLAKIVFGTYMMVTLIVLINLLIAMMSDTYQRIQQQSDTEWKFGRAKLIRNMNKTSATPAPLNLFTKIFAYCRMACKYKGKNYPYVIFPTFCVFWDCNLDKCNE
;
A
#
# COMPACT_ATOMS: atom_id res chain seq x y z
N MET A 1 13.13 -23.37 29.57
CA MET A 1 11.98 -22.47 29.83
C MET A 1 11.23 -22.74 31.14
N VAL A 2 11.12 -24.00 31.60
CA VAL A 2 10.50 -24.31 32.91
C VAL A 2 11.18 -23.55 34.07
N CYS A 3 12.51 -23.37 34.03
CA CYS A 3 13.24 -22.57 35.03
C CYS A 3 12.87 -21.08 35.09
N GLY A 4 12.48 -20.45 33.96
CA GLY A 4 12.12 -19.03 33.93
C GLY A 4 10.81 -18.75 34.66
N LYS A 5 9.81 -19.61 34.44
CA LYS A 5 8.48 -19.52 35.07
C LYS A 5 8.55 -19.76 36.58
N LEU A 6 9.36 -20.73 37.01
CA LEU A 6 9.57 -21.06 38.42
C LEU A 6 10.30 -19.96 39.21
N THR A 7 11.13 -19.16 38.54
CA THR A 7 11.96 -18.12 39.18
C THR A 7 11.49 -16.69 38.91
N LYS A 8 10.25 -16.50 38.42
CA LYS A 8 9.72 -15.17 38.02
C LYS A 8 10.65 -14.42 37.05
N ASN A 9 11.21 -15.11 36.07
CA ASN A 9 12.13 -14.59 35.04
C ASN A 9 13.44 -13.95 35.59
N LYS A 10 13.84 -14.24 36.83
CA LYS A 10 15.10 -13.70 37.41
C LYS A 10 16.33 -14.09 36.61
N CYS A 11 16.43 -15.34 36.16
CA CYS A 11 17.57 -15.80 35.35
C CYS A 11 17.69 -15.01 34.04
N LEU A 12 16.56 -14.63 33.43
CA LEU A 12 16.53 -13.86 32.20
C LEU A 12 17.00 -12.42 32.45
N LYS A 13 16.56 -11.82 33.57
CA LYS A 13 17.03 -10.50 34.00
C LYS A 13 18.54 -10.49 34.27
N GLU A 14 19.05 -11.44 35.03
CA GLU A 14 20.48 -11.54 35.35
C GLU A 14 21.31 -11.72 34.08
N PHE A 15 20.87 -12.58 33.16
CA PHE A 15 21.55 -12.78 31.88
C PHE A 15 21.66 -11.49 31.07
N ILE A 16 20.57 -10.71 30.97
CA ILE A 16 20.57 -9.43 30.24
C ILE A 16 21.50 -8.42 30.91
N LEU A 17 21.44 -8.29 32.24
CA LEU A 17 22.23 -7.29 32.97
C LEU A 17 23.74 -7.61 33.03
N LEU A 18 24.10 -8.89 32.98
CA LEU A 18 25.50 -9.33 32.96
C LEU A 18 26.14 -9.23 31.56
N SER A 19 25.34 -9.05 30.52
CA SER A 19 25.84 -8.94 29.16
C SER A 19 26.59 -7.61 28.93
N PRO A 20 27.59 -7.56 28.03
CA PRO A 20 28.37 -6.35 27.76
C PRO A 20 27.51 -5.22 27.15
N ALA A 21 26.44 -5.57 26.44
CA ALA A 21 25.47 -4.64 25.89
C ALA A 21 24.04 -5.10 26.29
N PRO A 22 23.54 -4.68 27.47
CA PRO A 22 22.25 -5.14 28.01
C PRO A 22 21.07 -4.85 27.09
N VAL A 23 21.01 -3.66 26.50
CA VAL A 23 19.89 -3.25 25.65
C VAL A 23 19.84 -4.06 24.35
N ASP A 24 20.99 -4.25 23.70
CA ASP A 24 21.10 -5.02 22.46
C ASP A 24 20.79 -6.51 22.70
N THR A 25 21.30 -7.07 23.79
CA THR A 25 21.01 -8.46 24.18
C THR A 25 19.52 -8.66 24.44
N ALA A 26 18.88 -7.75 25.18
CA ALA A 26 17.44 -7.81 25.44
C ALA A 26 16.60 -7.74 24.15
N ALA A 27 16.94 -6.82 23.24
CA ALA A 27 16.28 -6.66 21.94
C ALA A 27 16.39 -7.92 21.07
N LYS A 28 17.61 -8.46 20.90
CA LYS A 28 17.87 -9.68 20.11
C LYS A 28 17.20 -10.92 20.74
N MET A 29 17.18 -11.02 22.06
CA MET A 29 16.48 -12.10 22.77
C MET A 29 14.97 -12.03 22.59
N SER A 30 14.38 -10.83 22.68
CA SER A 30 12.94 -10.62 22.44
C SER A 30 12.54 -11.12 21.04
N SER A 31 13.26 -10.66 20.01
CA SER A 31 13.06 -11.12 18.62
C SER A 31 13.21 -12.64 18.48
N SER A 32 14.24 -13.23 19.11
CA SER A 32 14.46 -14.67 19.08
C SER A 32 13.32 -15.46 19.74
N PHE A 33 12.79 -14.99 20.88
CA PHE A 33 11.64 -15.63 21.52
C PHE A 33 10.37 -15.52 20.70
N ARG A 34 10.12 -14.37 20.05
CA ARG A 34 8.98 -14.20 19.13
C ARG A 34 9.10 -15.11 17.90
N LEU A 35 10.30 -15.23 17.33
CA LEU A 35 10.55 -16.16 16.23
C LEU A 35 10.33 -17.61 16.65
N LEU A 36 10.83 -18.02 17.82
CA LEU A 36 10.59 -19.36 18.37
C LEU A 36 9.11 -19.61 18.67
N ALA A 37 8.37 -18.61 19.15
CA ALA A 37 6.92 -18.73 19.38
C ALA A 37 6.15 -19.03 18.08
N SER A 38 6.61 -18.49 16.95
CA SER A 38 5.99 -18.76 15.65
C SER A 38 6.25 -20.19 15.16
N LYS A 39 7.39 -20.78 15.52
CA LYS A 39 7.78 -22.16 15.16
C LYS A 39 7.16 -23.19 16.10
N GLU A 40 7.12 -22.92 17.41
CA GLU A 40 6.60 -23.82 18.44
C GLU A 40 5.20 -23.38 18.91
N LYS A 41 4.15 -23.86 18.23
CA LYS A 41 2.76 -23.47 18.56
C LYS A 41 2.33 -23.88 19.98
N GLU A 42 2.76 -25.05 20.45
CA GLU A 42 2.39 -25.60 21.77
C GLU A 42 2.85 -24.74 22.95
N ARG A 43 3.98 -24.04 22.80
CA ARG A 43 4.60 -23.20 23.84
C ARG A 43 4.60 -21.72 23.51
N SER A 44 3.95 -21.35 22.42
CA SER A 44 3.93 -19.99 21.87
C SER A 44 3.57 -18.94 22.92
N ARG A 45 2.55 -19.20 23.76
CA ARG A 45 2.13 -18.27 24.82
C ARG A 45 3.24 -17.95 25.82
N ASP A 46 3.97 -18.96 26.29
CA ASP A 46 5.04 -18.76 27.27
C ASP A 46 6.27 -18.06 26.63
N LEU A 47 6.54 -18.36 25.36
CA LEU A 47 7.59 -17.69 24.57
C LEU A 47 7.28 -16.21 24.33
N LEU A 48 6.03 -15.88 23.99
CA LEU A 48 5.59 -14.49 23.83
C LEU A 48 5.74 -13.70 25.12
N VAL A 49 5.33 -14.25 26.27
CA VAL A 49 5.49 -13.60 27.59
C VAL A 49 6.97 -13.34 27.91
N ALA A 50 7.86 -14.28 27.59
CA ALA A 50 9.30 -14.08 27.78
C ALA A 50 9.87 -13.00 26.83
N GLY A 51 9.39 -12.97 25.58
CA GLY A 51 9.73 -11.94 24.61
C GLY A 51 9.29 -10.55 25.04
N ASP A 52 8.05 -10.41 25.50
CA ASP A 52 7.49 -9.15 26.00
C ASP A 52 8.24 -8.66 27.25
N TYR A 53 8.66 -9.58 28.13
CA TYR A 53 9.51 -9.24 29.28
C TYR A 53 10.87 -8.68 28.84
N CYS A 54 11.52 -9.30 27.85
CA CYS A 54 12.77 -8.78 27.28
C CYS A 54 12.58 -7.41 26.61
N GLU A 55 11.51 -7.21 25.86
CA GLU A 55 11.22 -5.93 25.19
C GLU A 55 10.95 -4.81 26.21
N ASN A 56 10.19 -5.10 27.26
CA ASN A 56 9.96 -4.15 28.37
C ASN A 56 11.28 -3.80 29.07
N MET A 57 12.15 -4.78 29.32
CA MET A 57 13.47 -4.54 29.91
C MET A 57 14.36 -3.69 29.00
N ALA A 58 14.36 -3.96 27.69
CA ALA A 58 15.08 -3.14 26.72
C ALA A 58 14.57 -1.69 26.74
N THR A 59 13.26 -1.48 26.89
CA THR A 59 12.63 -0.17 26.96
C THR A 59 13.08 0.61 28.20
N GLU A 60 13.03 -0.02 29.38
CA GLU A 60 13.49 0.58 30.63
C GLU A 60 14.98 0.93 30.60
N LEU A 61 15.82 0.00 30.15
CA LEU A 61 17.26 0.22 30.04
C LEU A 61 17.60 1.33 29.04
N THR A 62 16.88 1.41 27.92
CA THR A 62 17.02 2.50 26.95
C THR A 62 16.62 3.84 27.58
N ALA A 63 15.55 3.88 28.37
CA ALA A 63 15.12 5.10 29.05
C ALA A 63 16.17 5.60 30.04
N ILE A 64 16.76 4.70 30.84
CA ILE A 64 17.82 5.02 31.81
C ILE A 64 19.11 5.45 31.10
N ALA A 65 19.49 4.77 30.03
CA ALA A 65 20.66 5.11 29.25
C ALA A 65 20.49 6.48 28.55
N ALA A 66 19.30 6.78 28.04
CA ALA A 66 18.98 8.03 27.36
C ALA A 66 18.78 9.23 28.30
N SER A 67 18.59 9.01 29.60
CA SER A 67 18.56 10.08 30.60
C SER A 67 19.96 10.45 31.07
N SER A 68 20.87 9.47 31.18
CA SER A 68 22.27 9.67 31.56
C SER A 68 23.14 10.19 30.41
N ASN A 69 22.96 9.65 29.21
CA ASN A 69 23.66 10.04 28.00
C ASN A 69 22.70 10.64 26.96
N SER A 70 23.22 11.38 25.99
CA SER A 70 22.37 11.82 24.87
C SER A 70 21.84 10.60 24.12
N ALA A 71 20.52 10.48 23.99
CA ALA A 71 19.86 9.39 23.25
C ALA A 71 20.47 9.17 21.84
N GLY A 72 20.92 10.26 21.20
CA GLY A 72 21.56 10.18 19.89
C GLY A 72 22.93 9.48 19.87
N GLN A 73 23.69 9.49 20.97
CA GLN A 73 24.96 8.76 21.05
C GLN A 73 24.73 7.25 21.11
N ILE A 74 23.74 6.82 21.89
CA ILE A 74 23.38 5.40 22.02
C ILE A 74 22.79 4.88 20.71
N LEU A 75 21.88 5.63 20.09
CA LEU A 75 21.21 5.18 18.86
C LEU A 75 22.13 5.17 17.64
N LYS A 76 23.24 5.93 17.67
CA LYS A 76 24.29 5.93 16.65
C LYS A 76 25.44 4.96 16.95
N SER A 77 25.47 4.36 18.14
CA SER A 77 26.50 3.35 18.44
C SER A 77 26.37 2.20 17.44
N VAL A 78 27.50 1.55 17.16
CA VAL A 78 27.57 0.46 16.17
C VAL A 78 27.76 -0.86 16.88
N ASP A 79 27.09 -1.91 16.38
CA ASP A 79 27.37 -3.29 16.76
C ASP A 79 28.71 -3.75 16.14
N ASN A 80 29.18 -4.94 16.51
CA ASN A 80 30.36 -5.60 15.95
C ASN A 80 30.32 -5.74 14.42
N HIS A 81 29.12 -5.68 13.83
CA HIS A 81 28.87 -5.74 12.39
C HIS A 81 28.83 -4.37 11.69
N GLY A 82 29.06 -3.27 12.43
CA GLY A 82 29.01 -1.90 11.88
C GLY A 82 27.60 -1.35 11.64
N THR A 83 26.55 -2.06 12.08
CA THR A 83 25.16 -1.61 12.01
C THR A 83 24.85 -0.67 13.17
N SER A 84 24.17 0.45 12.91
CA SER A 84 23.76 1.37 13.97
C SER A 84 22.73 0.71 14.89
N PHE A 85 22.77 1.00 16.19
CA PHE A 85 21.86 0.42 17.16
C PHE A 85 20.37 0.65 16.84
N LEU A 86 20.01 1.84 16.33
CA LEU A 86 18.64 2.11 15.85
C LEU A 86 18.20 1.14 14.74
N ASP A 87 19.11 0.82 13.81
CA ASP A 87 18.84 -0.12 12.72
C ASP A 87 18.60 -1.53 13.26
N VAL A 88 19.37 -1.94 14.28
CA VAL A 88 19.20 -3.23 14.97
C VAL A 88 17.84 -3.31 15.68
N LEU A 89 17.40 -2.23 16.34
CA LEU A 89 16.06 -2.18 16.96
C LEU A 89 14.93 -2.31 15.93
N ILE A 90 15.09 -1.66 14.77
CA ILE A 90 14.11 -1.72 13.68
C ILE A 90 14.09 -3.10 13.01
N GLU A 91 15.24 -3.72 12.78
CA GLU A 91 15.37 -5.06 12.19
C GLU A 91 14.85 -6.15 13.11
N ASN A 92 15.01 -5.99 14.43
CA ASN A 92 14.46 -6.90 15.44
C ASN A 92 12.99 -6.60 15.81
N GLU A 93 12.32 -5.70 15.10
CA GLU A 93 10.91 -5.33 15.33
C GLU A 93 10.56 -4.96 16.78
N GLN A 94 11.47 -4.24 17.47
CA GLN A 94 11.26 -3.79 18.85
C GLN A 94 10.40 -2.52 18.87
N LYS A 95 9.09 -2.69 18.78
CA LYS A 95 8.11 -1.60 18.64
C LYS A 95 8.07 -0.71 19.89
N GLU A 96 8.10 -1.29 21.10
CA GLU A 96 7.97 -0.53 22.36
C GLU A 96 9.23 0.31 22.65
N VAL A 97 10.41 -0.26 22.39
CA VAL A 97 11.68 0.47 22.57
C VAL A 97 11.75 1.66 21.64
N VAL A 98 11.36 1.48 20.37
CA VAL A 98 11.38 2.54 19.36
C VAL A 98 10.29 3.59 19.64
N SER A 99 9.13 3.21 20.18
CA SER A 99 8.04 4.12 20.49
C SER A 99 8.34 5.03 21.69
N HIS A 100 9.37 4.71 22.49
CA HIS A 100 9.78 5.47 23.67
C HIS A 100 10.03 6.97 23.37
N PRO A 101 9.56 7.91 24.22
CA PRO A 101 9.65 9.35 23.95
C PRO A 101 11.06 9.86 23.65
N SER A 102 12.10 9.37 24.33
CA SER A 102 13.48 9.79 24.09
C SER A 102 14.00 9.40 22.71
N VAL A 103 13.61 8.22 22.22
CA VAL A 103 13.97 7.73 20.88
C VAL A 103 13.20 8.52 19.82
N GLN A 104 11.91 8.79 20.06
CA GLN A 104 11.06 9.57 19.16
C GLN A 104 11.48 11.04 19.07
N LYS A 105 11.99 11.63 20.15
CA LYS A 105 12.59 12.98 20.12
C LYS A 105 13.82 13.00 19.22
N TYR A 106 14.75 12.06 19.40
CA TYR A 106 15.92 11.92 18.53
C TYR A 106 15.53 11.72 17.05
N LEU A 107 14.56 10.85 16.76
CA LEU A 107 14.06 10.63 15.40
C LEU A 107 13.47 11.91 14.78
N SER A 108 12.79 12.73 15.57
CA SER A 108 12.26 14.03 15.12
C SER A 108 13.38 15.02 14.79
N ASP A 109 14.45 15.01 15.58
CA ASP A 109 15.66 15.81 15.31
C ASP A 109 16.35 15.34 14.02
N VAL A 110 16.44 14.02 13.78
CA VAL A 110 16.96 13.46 12.52
C VAL A 110 16.09 13.86 11.33
N TRP A 111 14.76 13.83 11.48
CA TRP A 111 13.82 14.19 10.42
C TRP A 111 13.96 15.64 9.96
N MET A 112 14.08 16.57 10.92
CA MET A 112 14.29 17.99 10.65
C MET A 112 15.74 18.29 10.24
N GLY A 113 16.71 17.47 10.67
CA GLY A 113 18.12 17.69 10.42
C GLY A 113 18.57 19.05 10.94
N ASN A 114 19.20 19.85 10.07
CA ASN A 114 19.64 21.20 10.43
C ASN A 114 18.53 22.27 10.27
N LEU A 115 17.30 21.87 9.91
CA LEU A 115 16.19 22.78 9.63
C LEU A 115 15.43 23.15 10.90
N LYS A 116 15.68 24.34 11.46
CA LYS A 116 14.93 24.88 12.61
C LYS A 116 13.77 25.78 12.18
N TRP A 117 12.93 25.31 11.25
CA TRP A 117 11.81 26.11 10.72
C TRP A 117 10.52 25.86 11.49
N THR A 118 9.69 26.90 11.58
CA THR A 118 8.31 26.82 12.09
C THR A 118 7.44 26.01 11.12
N THR A 119 6.46 25.26 11.63
CA THR A 119 5.58 24.37 10.85
C THR A 119 4.96 25.06 9.63
N TRP A 120 4.49 26.31 9.77
CA TRP A 120 3.91 27.08 8.65
C TRP A 120 4.89 27.28 7.48
N LYS A 121 6.19 27.50 7.74
CA LYS A 121 7.19 27.67 6.68
C LYS A 121 7.40 26.38 5.88
N ILE A 122 7.28 25.23 6.54
CA ILE A 122 7.38 23.91 5.89
C ILE A 122 6.15 23.67 5.00
N VAL A 123 4.95 24.01 5.49
CA VAL A 123 3.71 23.95 4.70
C VAL A 123 3.78 24.89 3.50
N MET A 124 4.27 26.12 3.68
CA MET A 124 4.46 27.07 2.58
C MET A 124 5.46 26.54 1.55
N LEU A 125 6.58 25.93 1.98
CA LEU A 125 7.52 25.28 1.07
C LEU A 125 6.85 24.16 0.26
N PHE A 126 6.03 23.33 0.89
CA PHE A 126 5.28 22.28 0.21
C PHE A 126 4.32 22.85 -0.84
N LEU A 127 3.57 23.90 -0.52
CA LEU A 127 2.69 24.59 -1.48
C LEU A 127 3.49 25.17 -2.66
N VAL A 128 4.66 25.76 -2.39
CA VAL A 128 5.56 26.25 -3.46
C VAL A 128 6.02 25.11 -4.37
N PHE A 129 6.36 23.93 -3.82
CA PHE A 129 6.71 22.77 -4.64
C PHE A 129 5.55 22.27 -5.49
N LEU A 130 4.31 22.34 -4.98
CA LEU A 130 3.11 21.87 -5.67
C LEU A 130 2.68 22.81 -6.82
N PHE A 131 2.73 24.13 -6.60
CA PHE A 131 2.26 25.10 -7.60
C PHE A 131 3.36 25.60 -8.53
N ILE A 132 4.64 25.46 -8.16
CA ILE A 132 5.78 25.91 -8.97
C ILE A 132 6.69 24.71 -9.28
N PRO A 133 6.40 23.95 -10.36
CA PRO A 133 7.17 22.75 -10.74
C PRO A 133 8.66 23.01 -10.94
N LEU A 134 9.04 24.20 -11.41
CA LEU A 134 10.44 24.59 -11.59
C LEU A 134 11.21 24.62 -10.27
N VAL A 135 10.60 25.10 -9.18
CA VAL A 135 11.23 25.14 -7.86
C VAL A 135 11.41 23.72 -7.32
N TRP A 136 10.38 22.88 -7.46
CA TRP A 136 10.48 21.46 -7.10
C TRP A 136 11.61 20.76 -7.87
N LEU A 137 11.73 21.00 -9.18
CA LEU A 137 12.75 20.39 -10.02
C LEU A 137 14.17 20.82 -9.59
N ILE A 138 14.40 22.11 -9.35
CA ILE A 138 15.71 22.65 -8.92
C ILE A 138 16.13 22.06 -7.57
N VAL A 139 15.22 21.95 -6.60
CA VAL A 139 15.54 21.42 -5.27
C VAL A 139 15.74 19.90 -5.27
N SER A 140 15.00 19.19 -6.13
CA SER A 140 15.10 17.73 -6.27
C SER A 140 16.36 17.28 -7.02
N LEU A 141 16.93 18.15 -7.86
CA LEU A 141 18.20 17.87 -8.53
C LEU A 141 19.38 17.97 -7.55
N PRO A 142 20.41 17.11 -7.69
CA PRO A 142 21.58 17.10 -6.81
C PRO A 142 22.53 18.31 -6.97
N LEU A 143 22.08 19.39 -7.60
CA LEU A 143 22.86 20.60 -7.85
C LEU A 143 23.16 21.39 -6.56
N ARG A 144 22.27 21.36 -5.57
CA ARG A 144 22.44 22.08 -4.30
C ARG A 144 22.47 21.12 -3.10
N GLN A 145 23.67 20.73 -2.70
CA GLN A 145 23.96 19.66 -1.73
C GLN A 145 23.39 19.86 -0.31
N LYS A 146 23.05 21.08 0.11
CA LYS A 146 22.68 21.37 1.51
C LYS A 146 21.27 20.92 1.90
N TYR A 147 20.28 21.15 1.03
CA TYR A 147 18.87 20.83 1.31
C TYR A 147 18.52 19.39 0.92
N ASN A 148 19.23 18.83 -0.06
CA ASN A 148 18.96 17.49 -0.60
C ASN A 148 19.30 16.35 0.38
N LYS A 149 19.99 16.65 1.49
CA LYS A 149 20.31 15.66 2.53
C LYS A 149 19.23 15.56 3.62
N ILE A 150 18.33 16.54 3.72
CA ILE A 150 17.37 16.64 4.84
C ILE A 150 16.14 15.76 4.56
N PRO A 151 15.82 14.76 5.41
CA PRO A 151 14.75 13.79 5.17
C PRO A 151 13.38 14.40 4.87
N ILE A 152 12.97 15.44 5.61
CA ILE A 152 11.66 16.09 5.39
C ILE A 152 11.53 16.69 3.98
N ILE A 153 12.59 17.28 3.44
CA ILE A 153 12.58 17.89 2.10
C ILE A 153 12.52 16.77 1.05
N LYS A 154 13.26 15.68 1.24
CA LYS A 154 13.18 14.50 0.35
C LYS A 154 11.76 13.96 0.32
N PHE A 155 11.16 13.75 1.49
CA PHE A 155 9.81 13.23 1.61
C PHE A 155 8.80 14.12 0.88
N MET A 156 8.87 15.45 1.07
CA MET A 156 8.00 16.38 0.35
C MET A 156 8.22 16.33 -1.17
N ALA A 157 9.47 16.19 -1.62
CA ALA A 157 9.77 16.04 -3.06
C ALA A 157 9.18 14.75 -3.65
N TYR A 158 9.21 13.64 -2.91
CA TYR A 158 8.54 12.38 -3.29
C TYR A 158 7.01 12.50 -3.29
N LEU A 159 6.44 13.16 -2.28
CA LEU A 159 4.99 13.39 -2.20
C LEU A 159 4.51 14.26 -3.38
N VAL A 160 5.19 15.37 -3.66
CA VAL A 160 4.84 16.25 -4.79
C VAL A 160 5.04 15.54 -6.13
N SER A 161 6.08 14.73 -6.29
CA SER A 161 6.27 13.88 -7.47
C SER A 161 5.07 12.93 -7.69
N HIS A 162 4.57 12.32 -6.62
CA HIS A 162 3.40 11.44 -6.66
C HIS A 162 2.11 12.21 -7.02
N LEU A 163 1.94 13.43 -6.49
CA LEU A 163 0.83 14.30 -6.88
C LEU A 163 0.91 14.70 -8.37
N TYR A 164 2.11 14.98 -8.89
CA TYR A 164 2.29 15.21 -10.33
C TYR A 164 1.99 13.97 -11.16
N LEU A 165 2.36 12.76 -10.70
CA LEU A 165 1.96 11.51 -11.36
C LEU A 165 0.44 11.40 -11.45
N MET A 166 -0.28 11.65 -10.34
CA MET A 166 -1.74 11.61 -10.31
C MET A 166 -2.37 12.65 -11.25
N PHE A 167 -1.80 13.85 -11.30
CA PHE A 167 -2.20 14.88 -12.25
C PHE A 167 -2.00 14.41 -13.70
N LEU A 168 -0.87 13.79 -14.02
CA LEU A 168 -0.59 13.24 -15.36
C LEU A 168 -1.54 12.10 -15.73
N PHE A 169 -1.86 11.20 -14.80
CA PHE A 169 -2.89 10.19 -15.00
C PHE A 169 -4.27 10.82 -15.26
N SER A 170 -4.65 11.85 -14.52
CA SER A 170 -5.92 12.56 -14.75
C SER A 170 -5.95 13.23 -16.13
N LEU A 171 -4.83 13.87 -16.53
CA LEU A 171 -4.67 14.49 -17.84
C LEU A 171 -4.69 13.48 -19.00
N THR A 172 -4.24 12.24 -18.78
CA THR A 172 -4.20 11.21 -19.84
C THR A 172 -5.49 10.40 -19.95
N VAL A 173 -6.16 10.15 -18.81
CA VAL A 173 -7.32 9.24 -18.72
C VAL A 173 -8.64 9.98 -18.58
N VAL A 174 -8.72 10.94 -17.66
CA VAL A 174 -9.99 11.59 -17.27
C VAL A 174 -10.32 12.75 -18.19
N TYR A 175 -9.35 13.65 -18.40
CA TYR A 175 -9.48 14.80 -19.28
C TYR A 175 -8.39 14.79 -20.35
N PRO A 176 -8.47 13.86 -21.33
CA PRO A 176 -7.49 13.80 -22.41
C PRO A 176 -7.54 15.08 -23.24
N LEU A 177 -6.40 15.77 -23.39
CA LEU A 177 -6.29 16.99 -24.19
C LEU A 177 -6.68 16.78 -25.65
N THR A 178 -6.41 15.58 -26.18
CA THR A 178 -6.89 15.13 -27.48
C THR A 178 -7.83 13.93 -27.28
N PRO A 179 -9.10 14.02 -27.69
CA PRO A 179 -10.03 12.92 -27.50
C PRO A 179 -9.66 11.71 -28.37
N ILE A 180 -9.99 10.51 -27.90
CA ILE A 180 -9.56 9.22 -28.48
C ILE A 180 -9.92 9.11 -29.97
N TYR A 181 -11.11 9.59 -30.36
CA TYR A 181 -11.60 9.50 -31.74
C TYR A 181 -10.84 10.39 -32.73
N GLN A 182 -10.08 11.37 -32.25
CA GLN A 182 -9.25 12.25 -33.10
C GLN A 182 -7.82 11.74 -33.24
N SER A 183 -7.43 10.72 -32.48
CA SER A 183 -6.08 10.15 -32.47
C SER A 183 -5.84 9.27 -33.70
N ALA A 184 -5.61 9.89 -34.86
CA ALA A 184 -5.27 9.18 -36.09
C ALA A 184 -3.89 8.51 -36.00
N SER A 185 -2.92 9.18 -35.36
CA SER A 185 -1.57 8.67 -35.08
C SER A 185 -1.48 8.03 -33.69
N LEU A 186 -0.88 6.84 -33.60
CA LEU A 186 -0.65 6.14 -32.32
C LEU A 186 0.61 6.58 -31.56
N ILE A 187 1.32 7.56 -32.10
CA ILE A 187 2.49 8.14 -31.46
C ILE A 187 2.04 8.82 -30.17
N PRO A 188 2.63 8.47 -29.02
CA PRO A 188 2.24 9.08 -27.76
C PRO A 188 2.42 10.60 -27.79
N HIS A 189 1.47 11.32 -27.21
CA HIS A 189 1.56 12.77 -27.06
C HIS A 189 2.61 13.13 -26.01
N TRP A 190 3.03 14.40 -25.95
CA TRP A 190 4.06 14.85 -25.00
C TRP A 190 3.72 14.51 -23.54
N TYR A 191 2.44 14.57 -23.16
CA TYR A 191 1.98 14.24 -21.80
C TYR A 191 1.96 12.73 -21.53
N GLU A 192 1.79 11.89 -22.55
CA GLU A 192 1.89 10.43 -22.43
C GLU A 192 3.36 10.00 -22.33
N TRP A 193 4.26 10.63 -23.09
CA TRP A 193 5.70 10.47 -22.91
C TRP A 193 6.15 10.89 -21.51
N LEU A 194 5.59 11.97 -20.99
CA LEU A 194 5.85 12.43 -19.63
C LEU A 194 5.36 11.41 -18.59
N LEU A 195 4.14 10.89 -18.75
CA LEU A 195 3.61 9.82 -17.90
C LEU A 195 4.53 8.58 -17.94
N LEU A 196 4.97 8.16 -19.13
CA LEU A 196 5.87 7.03 -19.32
C LEU A 196 7.23 7.27 -18.65
N ALA A 197 7.77 8.50 -18.68
CA ALA A 197 8.98 8.87 -17.95
C ALA A 197 8.80 8.74 -16.43
N TRP A 198 7.64 9.14 -15.90
CA TRP A 198 7.30 8.96 -14.48
C TRP A 198 7.17 7.48 -14.10
N LEU A 199 6.42 6.70 -14.88
CA LEU A 199 6.21 5.27 -14.65
C LEU A 199 7.52 4.48 -14.73
N SER A 200 8.38 4.78 -15.71
CA SER A 200 9.72 4.18 -15.82
C SER A 200 10.62 4.58 -14.66
N GLY A 201 10.57 5.84 -14.21
CA GLY A 201 11.26 6.28 -12.99
C GLY A 201 10.81 5.50 -11.76
N LEU A 202 9.49 5.27 -11.58
CA LEU A 202 8.96 4.47 -10.48
C LEU A 202 9.41 3.01 -10.56
N LEU A 203 9.40 2.41 -11.76
CA LEU A 203 9.90 1.06 -12.02
C LEU A 203 11.39 0.93 -11.65
N VAL A 204 12.23 1.86 -12.11
CA VAL A 204 13.67 1.86 -11.77
C VAL A 204 13.88 2.04 -10.27
N SER A 205 13.08 2.88 -9.61
CA SER A 205 13.15 3.04 -8.16
C SER A 205 12.84 1.75 -7.44
N GLU A 206 11.80 1.02 -7.87
CA GLU A 206 11.40 -0.25 -7.25
C GLU A 206 12.41 -1.37 -7.50
N LEU A 207 13.01 -1.41 -8.70
CA LEU A 207 14.05 -2.39 -9.02
C LEU A 207 15.39 -2.11 -8.33
N THR A 208 15.75 -0.84 -8.14
CA THR A 208 17.03 -0.49 -7.49
C THR A 208 16.93 -0.63 -5.96
N ASN A 209 15.82 -0.18 -5.39
CA ASN A 209 15.61 -0.17 -3.94
C ASN A 209 14.24 -0.76 -3.64
N PRO A 210 14.11 -2.10 -3.63
CA PRO A 210 12.85 -2.74 -3.28
C PRO A 210 12.46 -2.29 -1.87
N GLY A 211 11.31 -1.64 -1.76
CA GLY A 211 10.82 -1.15 -0.47
C GLY A 211 10.47 -2.29 0.47
N ASP A 212 10.42 -2.00 1.78
CA ASP A 212 9.79 -2.90 2.75
C ASP A 212 8.34 -3.12 2.30
N ARG A 213 7.98 -4.36 1.96
CA ARG A 213 6.64 -4.69 1.46
C ARG A 213 5.59 -4.74 2.58
N GLY A 214 5.91 -4.29 3.79
CA GLY A 214 4.93 -4.19 4.87
C GLY A 214 3.73 -3.28 4.53
N GLY A 215 2.51 -3.74 4.78
CA GLY A 215 1.29 -2.94 4.70
C GLY A 215 0.90 -2.48 3.29
N LEU A 216 0.76 -1.16 3.09
CA LEU A 216 0.33 -0.54 1.84
C LEU A 216 1.44 -0.50 0.76
N GLY A 217 2.67 -0.91 1.08
CA GLY A 217 3.80 -0.89 0.14
C GLY A 217 3.58 -1.74 -1.12
N TRP A 218 2.78 -2.82 -1.03
CA TRP A 218 2.40 -3.64 -2.19
C TRP A 218 1.57 -2.87 -3.24
N LEU A 219 0.82 -1.84 -2.84
CA LEU A 219 -0.02 -1.07 -3.76
C LEU A 219 0.80 -0.37 -4.84
N LYS A 220 2.01 0.09 -4.51
CA LYS A 220 2.92 0.70 -5.49
C LYS A 220 3.31 -0.31 -6.58
N VAL A 221 3.64 -1.54 -6.21
CA VAL A 221 4.00 -2.61 -7.14
C VAL A 221 2.81 -2.98 -8.02
N ILE A 222 1.62 -3.11 -7.42
CA ILE A 222 0.37 -3.38 -8.16
C ILE A 222 0.08 -2.25 -9.14
N SER A 223 0.19 -0.98 -8.72
CA SER A 223 -0.04 0.18 -9.60
C SER A 223 0.92 0.20 -10.78
N ILE A 224 2.20 -0.13 -10.57
CA ILE A 224 3.19 -0.26 -11.66
C ILE A 224 2.83 -1.42 -12.59
N ALA A 225 2.42 -2.57 -12.06
CA ALA A 225 2.02 -3.73 -12.86
C ALA A 225 0.78 -3.44 -13.73
N VAL A 226 -0.26 -2.83 -13.14
CA VAL A 226 -1.48 -2.41 -13.87
C VAL A 226 -1.11 -1.39 -14.96
N SER A 227 -0.24 -0.43 -14.65
CA SER A 227 0.23 0.55 -15.64
C SER A 227 1.02 -0.11 -16.78
N ALA A 228 1.83 -1.13 -16.47
CA ALA A 228 2.56 -1.89 -17.48
C ALA A 228 1.63 -2.67 -18.42
N ILE A 229 0.53 -3.24 -17.90
CA ILE A 229 -0.52 -3.86 -18.72
C ILE A 229 -1.15 -2.82 -19.65
N GLY A 230 -1.46 -1.61 -19.15
CA GLY A 230 -1.97 -0.52 -19.97
C GLY A 230 -1.02 -0.14 -21.12
N ILE A 231 0.28 0.00 -20.83
CA ILE A 231 1.30 0.28 -21.85
C ILE A 231 1.39 -0.87 -22.87
N PHE A 232 1.34 -2.12 -22.42
CA PHE A 232 1.37 -3.29 -23.30
C PHE A 232 0.19 -3.30 -24.27
N ILE A 233 -1.01 -2.97 -23.80
CA ILE A 233 -2.20 -2.82 -24.67
C ILE A 233 -2.01 -1.69 -25.69
N HIS A 234 -1.41 -0.57 -25.30
CA HIS A 234 -1.09 0.53 -26.23
C HIS A 234 -0.11 0.08 -27.33
N VAL A 235 0.88 -0.75 -27.00
CA VAL A 235 1.81 -1.32 -27.99
C VAL A 235 1.10 -2.28 -28.93
N ILE A 236 0.24 -3.15 -28.40
CA ILE A 236 -0.56 -4.07 -29.23
C ILE A 236 -1.48 -3.31 -30.19
N ALA A 237 -2.02 -2.16 -29.78
CA ALA A 237 -2.90 -1.34 -30.61
C ALA A 237 -2.27 -0.88 -31.93
N PHE A 238 -0.93 -0.88 -32.06
CA PHE A 238 -0.25 -0.61 -33.35
C PHE A 238 -0.50 -1.67 -34.42
N ALA A 239 -0.81 -2.91 -34.02
CA ALA A 239 -1.02 -4.02 -34.94
C ALA A 239 -2.45 -4.13 -35.48
N PHE A 240 -3.42 -3.37 -34.92
CA PHE A 240 -4.84 -3.50 -35.22
C PHE A 240 -5.39 -2.36 -36.12
N PRO A 241 -6.43 -2.64 -36.92
CA PRO A 241 -7.10 -1.64 -37.76
C PRO A 241 -7.90 -0.61 -36.95
N TYR A 242 -8.37 0.45 -37.61
CA TYR A 242 -8.88 1.67 -36.97
C TYR A 242 -9.95 1.46 -35.89
N ASP A 243 -10.97 0.64 -36.13
CA ASP A 243 -12.10 0.45 -35.19
C ASP A 243 -11.69 -0.36 -33.95
N ASP A 244 -11.02 -1.50 -34.14
CA ASP A 244 -10.50 -2.33 -33.05
C ASP A 244 -9.46 -1.58 -32.19
N ARG A 245 -8.70 -0.69 -32.84
CA ARG A 245 -7.71 0.17 -32.19
C ARG A 245 -8.33 1.17 -31.23
N LEU A 246 -9.50 1.74 -31.56
CA LEU A 246 -10.23 2.64 -30.66
C LEU A 246 -10.70 1.89 -29.40
N ILE A 247 -11.17 0.66 -29.56
CA ILE A 247 -11.57 -0.21 -28.43
C ILE A 247 -10.35 -0.51 -27.55
N LEU A 248 -9.20 -0.84 -28.13
CA LEU A 248 -7.97 -1.08 -27.38
C LEU A 248 -7.49 0.16 -26.61
N LEU A 249 -7.58 1.34 -27.22
CA LEU A 249 -7.25 2.61 -26.55
C LEU A 249 -8.23 2.93 -25.41
N TYR A 250 -9.50 2.57 -25.55
CA TYR A 250 -10.46 2.67 -24.45
C TYR A 250 -10.10 1.72 -23.31
N ILE A 251 -9.80 0.44 -23.60
CA ILE A 251 -9.36 -0.55 -22.60
C ILE A 251 -8.09 -0.06 -21.89
N ARG A 252 -7.10 0.46 -22.63
CA ARG A 252 -5.90 1.11 -22.08
C ARG A 252 -6.29 2.17 -21.05
N ASN A 253 -7.18 3.08 -21.41
CA ASN A 253 -7.62 4.15 -20.51
C ASN A 253 -8.33 3.61 -19.27
N GLN A 254 -9.15 2.57 -19.37
CA GLN A 254 -9.78 1.94 -18.20
C GLN A 254 -8.76 1.28 -17.26
N ILE A 255 -7.75 0.61 -17.81
CA ILE A 255 -6.68 0.03 -16.99
C ILE A 255 -5.84 1.12 -16.32
N LEU A 256 -5.53 2.21 -17.03
CA LEU A 256 -4.84 3.36 -16.44
C LEU A 256 -5.73 4.11 -15.42
N ALA A 257 -7.06 4.09 -15.56
CA ALA A 257 -7.98 4.62 -14.54
C ALA A 257 -7.90 3.81 -13.23
N TRP A 258 -7.80 2.49 -13.32
CA TRP A 258 -7.54 1.64 -12.15
C TRP A 258 -6.18 1.96 -11.52
N ALA A 259 -5.14 2.22 -12.31
CA ALA A 259 -3.85 2.66 -11.79
C ALA A 259 -3.95 4.04 -11.10
N LEU A 260 -4.74 4.98 -11.62
CA LEU A 260 -5.04 6.25 -10.97
C LEU A 260 -5.73 6.05 -9.62
N LEU A 261 -6.76 5.19 -9.56
CA LEU A 261 -7.44 4.86 -8.30
C LEU A 261 -6.47 4.30 -7.26
N MET A 262 -5.62 3.35 -7.65
CA MET A 262 -4.58 2.81 -6.77
C MET A 262 -3.58 3.87 -6.33
N SER A 263 -3.24 4.83 -7.21
CA SER A 263 -2.37 5.96 -6.88
C SER A 263 -2.99 6.88 -5.83
N PHE A 264 -4.33 7.05 -5.80
CA PHE A 264 -5.02 7.74 -4.71
C PHE A 264 -4.93 6.98 -3.39
N VAL A 265 -5.15 5.65 -3.40
CA VAL A 265 -5.01 4.85 -2.18
C VAL A 265 -3.58 4.91 -1.63
N GLN A 266 -2.57 4.95 -2.50
CA GLN A 266 -1.17 5.12 -2.12
C GLN A 266 -0.90 6.46 -1.41
N LEU A 267 -1.73 7.49 -1.60
CA LEU A 267 -1.61 8.76 -0.87
C LEU A 267 -1.80 8.59 0.65
N LEU A 268 -2.56 7.56 1.08
CA LEU A 268 -2.71 7.21 2.49
C LEU A 268 -1.37 6.82 3.15
N ASP A 269 -0.46 6.20 2.39
CA ASP A 269 0.88 5.85 2.89
C ASP A 269 1.71 7.10 3.15
N PHE A 270 1.58 8.13 2.30
CA PHE A 270 2.19 9.42 2.55
C PHE A 270 1.55 10.10 3.77
N LEU A 271 0.22 10.13 3.91
CA LEU A 271 -0.42 10.77 5.07
C LEU A 271 -0.03 10.14 6.42
N SER A 272 0.53 8.92 6.40
CA SER A 272 0.99 8.23 7.60
C SER A 272 2.10 8.95 8.39
N PHE A 273 2.82 9.90 7.79
CA PHE A 273 3.82 10.69 8.55
C PHE A 273 3.17 11.59 9.61
N HIS A 274 1.92 12.00 9.39
CA HIS A 274 1.24 12.97 10.23
C HIS A 274 0.62 12.30 11.46
N HIS A 275 0.80 12.90 12.63
CA HIS A 275 0.34 12.34 13.91
C HIS A 275 -1.17 12.12 14.01
N LEU A 276 -1.99 12.94 13.34
CA LEU A 276 -3.44 12.74 13.31
C LEU A 276 -3.87 11.60 12.38
N PHE A 277 -3.17 11.36 11.28
CA PHE A 277 -3.61 10.41 10.23
C PHE A 277 -2.88 9.06 10.31
N GLY A 278 -1.69 9.03 10.90
CA GLY A 278 -0.85 7.85 11.01
C GLY A 278 -1.50 6.66 11.71
N PRO A 279 -1.96 6.80 12.97
CA PRO A 279 -2.63 5.72 13.68
C PRO A 279 -3.89 5.22 12.95
N TRP A 280 -4.64 6.12 12.29
CA TRP A 280 -5.83 5.77 11.51
C TRP A 280 -5.48 4.87 10.31
N ALA A 281 -4.39 5.15 9.60
CA ALA A 281 -3.95 4.30 8.48
C ALA A 281 -3.55 2.89 8.94
N ILE A 282 -3.07 2.73 10.18
CA ILE A 282 -2.77 1.42 10.77
C ILE A 282 -4.06 0.69 11.13
N ILE A 283 -4.99 1.37 11.80
CA ILE A 283 -6.28 0.81 12.16
C ILE A 283 -7.04 0.34 10.91
N ILE A 284 -7.13 1.17 9.87
CA ILE A 284 -7.81 0.82 8.60
C ILE A 284 -7.22 -0.45 7.99
N ARG A 285 -5.90 -0.59 7.96
CA ARG A 285 -5.21 -1.75 7.39
C ARG A 285 -5.57 -3.04 8.11
N ASP A 286 -5.65 -3.01 9.43
CA ASP A 286 -5.97 -4.20 10.21
C ASP A 286 -7.45 -4.52 10.18
N LEU A 287 -8.33 -3.51 10.24
CA LEU A 287 -9.77 -3.67 10.04
C LEU A 287 -10.10 -4.25 8.65
N LEU A 288 -9.35 -3.89 7.60
CA LEU A 288 -9.50 -4.50 6.27
C LEU A 288 -9.25 -6.02 6.27
N LYS A 289 -8.39 -6.54 7.16
CA LYS A 289 -8.16 -8.00 7.27
C LYS A 289 -9.37 -8.70 7.89
N ASP A 290 -10.07 -8.06 8.82
CA ASP A 290 -11.31 -8.60 9.39
C ASP A 290 -12.45 -8.49 8.38
N LEU A 291 -12.57 -7.34 7.70
CA LEU A 291 -13.53 -7.15 6.62
C LEU A 291 -13.39 -8.21 5.53
N THR A 292 -12.16 -8.53 5.10
CA THR A 292 -11.92 -9.54 4.07
C THR A 292 -12.38 -10.93 4.53
N ARG A 293 -12.12 -11.31 5.79
CA ARG A 293 -12.59 -12.58 6.38
C ARG A 293 -14.11 -12.63 6.43
N PHE A 294 -14.76 -11.54 6.81
CA PHE A 294 -16.21 -11.45 6.81
C PHE A 294 -16.81 -11.49 5.39
N LEU A 295 -16.18 -10.81 4.41
CA LEU A 295 -16.64 -10.79 3.03
C LEU A 295 -16.69 -12.19 2.41
N VAL A 296 -15.79 -13.10 2.81
CA VAL A 296 -15.87 -14.52 2.42
C VAL A 296 -17.15 -15.17 2.93
N ILE A 297 -17.53 -14.95 4.19
CA ILE A 297 -18.77 -15.48 4.78
C ILE A 297 -19.99 -14.90 4.06
N LEU A 298 -20.00 -13.58 3.85
CA LEU A 298 -21.05 -12.90 3.10
C LEU A 298 -21.18 -13.48 1.68
N LEU A 299 -20.06 -13.68 0.98
CA LEU A 299 -20.04 -14.23 -0.38
C LEU A 299 -20.63 -15.65 -0.43
N ILE A 300 -20.38 -16.49 0.57
CA ILE A 300 -20.97 -17.84 0.64
C ILE A 300 -22.51 -17.77 0.68
N PHE A 301 -23.07 -16.92 1.56
CA PHE A 301 -24.52 -16.73 1.62
C PHE A 301 -25.07 -16.10 0.33
N MET A 302 -24.40 -15.07 -0.18
CA MET A 302 -24.75 -14.40 -1.44
C MET A 302 -24.85 -15.39 -2.59
N LEU A 303 -23.84 -16.24 -2.79
CA LEU A 303 -23.82 -17.25 -3.85
C LEU A 303 -24.92 -18.30 -3.65
N GLY A 304 -25.13 -18.77 -2.41
CA GLY A 304 -26.20 -19.71 -2.10
C GLY A 304 -27.59 -19.18 -2.46
N PHE A 305 -27.89 -17.94 -2.05
CA PHE A 305 -29.15 -17.29 -2.38
C PHE A 305 -29.25 -16.91 -3.86
N THR A 306 -28.15 -16.54 -4.52
CA THR A 306 -28.09 -16.29 -5.96
C THR A 306 -28.53 -17.51 -6.75
N LEU A 307 -27.95 -18.67 -6.45
CA LEU A 307 -28.28 -19.92 -7.12
C LEU A 307 -29.71 -20.36 -6.83
N HIS A 308 -30.16 -20.19 -5.58
CA HIS A 308 -31.53 -20.53 -5.20
C HIS A 308 -32.57 -19.65 -5.91
N LEU A 309 -32.34 -18.34 -5.95
CA LEU A 309 -33.23 -17.40 -6.63
C LEU A 309 -33.19 -17.59 -8.16
N SER A 310 -32.02 -17.89 -8.73
CA SER A 310 -31.90 -18.24 -10.16
C SER A 310 -32.66 -19.53 -10.51
N ALA A 311 -32.74 -20.49 -9.60
CA ALA A 311 -33.56 -21.69 -9.78
C ALA A 311 -35.07 -21.37 -9.77
N ILE A 312 -35.51 -20.40 -8.95
CA ILE A 312 -36.90 -19.92 -8.92
C ILE A 312 -37.28 -19.20 -10.22
N TYR A 313 -36.33 -18.48 -10.83
CA TYR A 313 -36.54 -17.76 -12.09
C TYR A 313 -36.59 -18.65 -13.34
N GLN A 314 -36.44 -19.97 -13.20
CA GLN A 314 -36.60 -20.88 -14.33
C GLN A 314 -38.07 -20.96 -14.79
N PRO A 315 -38.36 -20.86 -16.11
CA PRO A 315 -39.72 -20.96 -16.61
C PRO A 315 -40.23 -22.41 -16.50
N VAL A 316 -41.44 -22.59 -15.97
CA VAL A 316 -42.09 -23.90 -15.83
C VAL A 316 -42.89 -24.27 -17.07
N TYR A 317 -43.58 -23.31 -17.67
CA TYR A 317 -44.43 -23.56 -18.85
C TYR A 317 -43.67 -23.34 -20.17
N ALA A 318 -44.00 -24.17 -21.16
CA ALA A 318 -43.48 -24.01 -22.52
C ALA A 318 -43.83 -22.62 -23.09
N PRO A 319 -43.01 -22.07 -24.00
CA PRO A 319 -43.41 -20.92 -24.80
C PRO A 319 -44.77 -21.20 -25.44
N ARG A 320 -45.68 -20.22 -25.42
CA ARG A 320 -46.95 -20.33 -26.13
C ARG A 320 -46.64 -20.17 -27.62
N ASP A 321 -47.07 -21.12 -28.44
CA ASP A 321 -46.94 -20.98 -29.90
C ASP A 321 -47.63 -19.68 -30.36
N PRO A 322 -47.04 -18.93 -31.30
CA PRO A 322 -47.71 -17.76 -31.86
C PRO A 322 -48.98 -18.23 -32.55
N ASP A 323 -50.14 -17.85 -32.02
CA ASP A 323 -51.43 -18.23 -32.58
C ASP A 323 -51.64 -17.51 -33.93
N PRO A 324 -51.61 -18.21 -35.08
CA PRO A 324 -51.69 -17.57 -36.38
C PRO A 324 -53.09 -16.97 -36.67
N SER A 325 -54.07 -17.20 -35.78
CA SER A 325 -55.45 -16.71 -35.89
C SER A 325 -55.69 -15.35 -35.20
N LEU A 326 -54.83 -14.97 -34.25
CA LEU A 326 -54.76 -13.60 -33.72
C LEU A 326 -53.69 -12.86 -34.53
N GLY A 327 -54.10 -12.20 -35.61
CA GLY A 327 -53.19 -11.47 -36.50
C GLY A 327 -52.12 -10.67 -35.76
N ASN A 328 -50.92 -10.58 -36.34
CA ASN A 328 -49.64 -10.00 -35.87
C ASN A 328 -49.70 -8.69 -35.04
N GLY A 329 -50.44 -8.64 -33.93
CA GLY A 329 -50.85 -7.37 -33.33
C GLY A 329 -51.13 -7.40 -31.83
N LEU A 330 -51.08 -8.54 -31.14
CA LEU A 330 -51.14 -8.54 -29.67
C LEU A 330 -50.32 -9.67 -29.04
N GLY A 331 -49.09 -9.80 -29.51
CA GLY A 331 -48.05 -10.58 -28.85
C GLY A 331 -46.77 -9.83 -29.11
N ASN A 332 -46.59 -8.66 -28.48
CA ASN A 332 -45.29 -8.02 -28.46
C ASN A 332 -44.33 -9.08 -27.95
N GLY A 333 -43.48 -9.58 -28.84
CA GLY A 333 -42.33 -10.40 -28.52
C GLY A 333 -41.35 -9.56 -27.71
N GLU A 334 -41.78 -9.15 -26.51
CA GLU A 334 -40.90 -8.72 -25.45
C GLU A 334 -39.89 -9.86 -25.31
N PRO A 335 -38.61 -9.62 -25.59
CA PRO A 335 -37.59 -10.65 -25.46
C PRO A 335 -37.69 -11.18 -24.05
N VAL A 336 -37.89 -12.50 -23.90
CA VAL A 336 -37.84 -13.12 -22.58
C VAL A 336 -36.42 -12.91 -22.06
N THR A 337 -36.24 -11.92 -21.19
CA THR A 337 -34.97 -11.72 -20.49
C THR A 337 -34.80 -12.87 -19.50
N TYR A 338 -34.08 -13.89 -19.91
CA TYR A 338 -33.66 -14.95 -19.00
C TYR A 338 -32.72 -14.36 -17.97
N MET A 339 -33.09 -14.45 -16.70
CA MET A 339 -32.21 -14.00 -15.62
C MET A 339 -31.04 -14.98 -15.51
N THR A 340 -29.85 -14.54 -15.90
CA THR A 340 -28.66 -15.37 -15.71
C THR A 340 -28.28 -15.36 -14.23
N PRO A 341 -27.54 -16.38 -13.74
CA PRO A 341 -27.03 -16.36 -12.37
C PRO A 341 -26.18 -15.12 -12.03
N ILE A 342 -25.56 -14.50 -13.04
CA ILE A 342 -24.78 -13.27 -12.88
C ILE A 342 -25.70 -12.08 -12.66
N ASP A 343 -26.79 -11.97 -13.44
CA ASP A 343 -27.79 -10.91 -13.25
C ASP A 343 -28.47 -11.04 -11.87
N THR A 344 -28.73 -12.27 -11.42
CA THR A 344 -29.25 -12.53 -10.07
C THR A 344 -28.25 -12.15 -8.98
N PHE A 345 -26.96 -12.40 -9.20
CA PHE A 345 -25.92 -12.00 -8.27
C PHE A 345 -25.85 -10.48 -8.15
N GLU A 346 -25.89 -9.76 -9.28
CA GLU A 346 -25.89 -8.30 -9.33
C GLU A 346 -27.11 -7.71 -8.63
N LEU A 347 -28.31 -8.24 -8.92
CA LEU A 347 -29.55 -7.84 -8.25
C LEU A 347 -29.43 -7.99 -6.72
N LEU A 348 -28.98 -9.15 -6.24
CA LEU A 348 -28.80 -9.38 -4.82
C LEU A 348 -27.69 -8.48 -4.24
N PHE A 349 -26.61 -8.24 -4.97
CA PHE A 349 -25.52 -7.38 -4.51
C PHE A 349 -26.00 -5.94 -4.29
N PHE A 350 -26.75 -5.36 -5.22
CA PHE A 350 -27.31 -4.03 -5.06
C PHE A 350 -28.44 -3.96 -4.03
N SER A 351 -29.14 -5.07 -3.78
CA SER A 351 -30.13 -5.15 -2.70
C SER A 351 -29.51 -5.00 -1.30
N LEU A 352 -28.23 -5.37 -1.11
CA LEU A 352 -27.49 -5.13 0.14
C LEU A 352 -27.42 -3.64 0.51
N PHE A 353 -27.46 -2.76 -0.50
CA PHE A 353 -27.45 -1.31 -0.33
C PHE A 353 -28.86 -0.69 -0.30
N GLY A 354 -29.90 -1.52 -0.31
CA GLY A 354 -31.30 -1.07 -0.34
C GLY A 354 -31.72 -0.45 -1.68
N LEU A 355 -31.03 -0.75 -2.78
CA LEU A 355 -31.34 -0.21 -4.11
C LEU A 355 -32.35 -1.06 -4.91
N VAL A 356 -32.82 -2.17 -4.34
CA VAL A 356 -33.75 -3.09 -5.00
C VAL A 356 -34.99 -3.25 -4.13
N ASP A 357 -36.12 -2.77 -4.64
CA ASP A 357 -37.41 -2.94 -3.99
C ASP A 357 -38.01 -4.33 -4.27
N PRO A 358 -38.74 -4.92 -3.31
CA PRO A 358 -39.42 -6.22 -3.51
C PRO A 358 -40.43 -6.22 -4.67
N ASP A 359 -40.97 -5.06 -5.02
CA ASP A 359 -41.90 -4.88 -6.14
C ASP A 359 -41.19 -4.58 -7.47
N ALA A 360 -39.90 -4.26 -7.41
CA ALA A 360 -39.02 -4.10 -8.58
C ALA A 360 -38.32 -5.41 -8.98
N LEU A 361 -38.61 -6.52 -8.30
CA LEU A 361 -38.10 -7.84 -8.69
C LEU A 361 -38.58 -8.20 -10.10
N PRO A 362 -37.72 -8.82 -10.95
CA PRO A 362 -38.11 -9.24 -12.29
C PRO A 362 -39.39 -10.07 -12.28
N THR A 363 -40.29 -9.78 -13.21
CA THR A 363 -41.56 -10.51 -13.31
C THR A 363 -41.32 -11.94 -13.76
N LEU A 364 -41.88 -12.90 -13.03
CA LEU A 364 -41.81 -14.33 -13.36
C LEU A 364 -42.79 -14.66 -14.50
N TYR A 365 -42.33 -14.56 -15.74
CA TYR A 365 -43.08 -15.01 -16.91
C TYR A 365 -43.10 -16.54 -16.98
N ARG A 366 -44.22 -17.14 -17.41
CA ARG A 366 -44.38 -18.62 -17.55
C ARG A 366 -44.18 -19.40 -16.25
N ASN A 367 -44.61 -18.81 -15.15
CA ASN A 367 -44.60 -19.43 -13.82
C ASN A 367 -45.99 -19.34 -13.18
N PRO A 368 -46.36 -20.30 -12.32
CA PRO A 368 -47.60 -20.21 -11.57
C PRO A 368 -47.56 -19.05 -10.56
N ALA A 369 -48.71 -18.44 -10.26
CA ALA A 369 -48.80 -17.20 -9.47
C ALA A 369 -48.17 -17.29 -8.06
N TRP A 370 -48.10 -18.48 -7.47
CA TRP A 370 -47.50 -18.71 -6.16
C TRP A 370 -45.97 -18.56 -6.16
N VAL A 371 -45.30 -18.68 -7.31
CA VAL A 371 -43.83 -18.58 -7.43
C VAL A 371 -43.37 -17.15 -7.16
N THR A 372 -44.16 -16.14 -7.54
CA THR A 372 -43.87 -14.74 -7.20
C THR A 372 -43.83 -14.54 -5.69
N THR A 373 -44.76 -15.16 -4.96
CA THR A 373 -44.76 -15.14 -3.49
C THR A 373 -43.54 -15.88 -2.94
N LEU A 374 -43.18 -17.03 -3.51
CA LEU A 374 -41.97 -17.76 -3.11
C LEU A 374 -40.70 -16.92 -3.30
N ALA A 375 -40.55 -16.25 -4.45
CA ALA A 375 -39.42 -15.37 -4.72
C ALA A 375 -39.32 -14.23 -3.69
N LYS A 376 -40.45 -13.60 -3.34
CA LYS A 376 -40.52 -12.57 -2.30
C LYS A 376 -40.13 -13.10 -0.92
N ILE A 377 -40.56 -14.32 -0.56
CA ILE A 377 -40.19 -14.96 0.72
C ILE A 377 -38.69 -15.26 0.78
N VAL A 378 -38.13 -15.82 -0.29
CA VAL A 378 -36.69 -16.13 -0.37
C VAL A 378 -35.87 -14.85 -0.32
N PHE A 379 -36.26 -13.82 -1.08
CA PHE A 379 -35.61 -12.52 -1.07
C PHE A 379 -35.72 -11.84 0.32
N GLY A 380 -36.88 -11.90 0.96
CA GLY A 380 -37.05 -11.39 2.33
C GLY A 380 -36.19 -12.13 3.36
N THR A 381 -36.07 -13.45 3.22
CA THR A 381 -35.18 -14.27 4.06
C THR A 381 -33.71 -13.89 3.83
N TYR A 382 -33.31 -13.71 2.58
CA TYR A 382 -31.99 -13.19 2.22
C TYR A 382 -31.71 -11.86 2.91
N MET A 383 -32.63 -10.88 2.81
CA MET A 383 -32.47 -9.55 3.43
C MET A 383 -32.38 -9.62 4.95
N MET A 384 -33.17 -10.49 5.58
CA MET A 384 -33.06 -10.72 7.03
C MET A 384 -31.70 -11.29 7.41
N VAL A 385 -31.22 -12.30 6.70
CA VAL A 385 -29.90 -12.90 6.98
C VAL A 385 -28.77 -11.91 6.71
N THR A 386 -28.77 -11.21 5.58
CA THR A 386 -27.66 -10.32 5.22
C THR A 386 -27.69 -9.01 5.99
N LEU A 387 -28.78 -8.23 5.93
CA LEU A 387 -28.84 -6.90 6.52
C LEU A 387 -29.00 -6.91 8.03
N ILE A 388 -29.84 -7.81 8.57
CA ILE A 388 -30.13 -7.82 10.00
C ILE A 388 -29.11 -8.66 10.76
N VAL A 389 -28.71 -9.83 10.24
CA VAL A 389 -27.79 -10.71 10.96
C VAL A 389 -26.34 -10.41 10.59
N LEU A 390 -25.95 -10.60 9.32
CA LEU A 390 -24.54 -10.55 8.92
C LEU A 390 -23.93 -9.16 9.07
N ILE A 391 -24.59 -8.09 8.60
CA ILE A 391 -24.05 -6.72 8.75
C ILE A 391 -23.89 -6.33 10.22
N ASN A 392 -24.86 -6.64 11.08
CA ASN A 392 -24.76 -6.32 12.51
C ASN A 392 -23.62 -7.10 13.20
N LEU A 393 -23.39 -8.35 12.79
CA LEU A 393 -22.23 -9.12 13.25
C LEU A 393 -20.90 -8.52 12.75
N LEU A 394 -20.84 -8.03 11.51
CA LEU A 394 -19.66 -7.31 10.99
C LEU A 394 -19.37 -6.07 11.83
N ILE A 395 -20.39 -5.26 12.14
CA ILE A 395 -20.23 -4.06 12.95
C ILE A 395 -19.70 -4.44 14.34
N ALA A 396 -20.24 -5.48 14.98
CA ALA A 396 -19.78 -5.95 16.28
C ALA A 396 -18.31 -6.39 16.25
N MET A 397 -17.92 -7.20 15.26
CA MET A 397 -16.55 -7.69 15.10
C MET A 397 -15.56 -6.55 14.82
N MET A 398 -15.94 -5.61 13.96
CA MET A 398 -15.12 -4.44 13.63
C MET A 398 -14.98 -3.50 14.84
N SER A 399 -16.02 -3.35 15.66
CA SER A 399 -15.98 -2.55 16.89
C SER A 399 -15.04 -3.14 17.94
N ASP A 400 -15.12 -4.45 18.22
CA ASP A 400 -14.22 -5.13 19.15
C ASP A 400 -12.76 -5.01 18.68
N THR A 401 -12.54 -5.26 17.39
CA THR A 401 -11.19 -5.20 16.82
C THR A 401 -10.65 -3.76 16.80
N TYR A 402 -11.48 -2.77 16.49
CA TYR A 402 -11.09 -1.35 16.56
C TYR A 402 -10.60 -0.97 17.96
N GLN A 403 -11.34 -1.34 19.02
CA GLN A 403 -10.95 -1.02 20.40
C GLN A 403 -9.61 -1.66 20.78
N ARG A 404 -9.40 -2.93 20.40
CA ARG A 404 -8.15 -3.64 20.65
C ARG A 404 -6.96 -3.02 19.90
N ILE A 405 -7.13 -2.70 18.61
CA ILE A 405 -6.05 -2.14 17.78
C ILE A 405 -5.75 -0.69 18.18
N GLN A 406 -6.76 0.09 18.54
CA GLN A 406 -6.57 1.50 18.92
C GLN A 406 -5.55 1.65 20.06
N GLN A 407 -5.57 0.76 21.05
CA GLN A 407 -4.63 0.78 22.19
C GLN A 407 -3.17 0.60 21.76
N GLN A 408 -2.90 -0.17 20.71
CA GLN A 408 -1.55 -0.45 20.20
C GLN A 408 -1.17 0.43 18.99
N SER A 409 -2.15 1.06 18.34
CA SER A 409 -1.97 1.77 17.07
C SER A 409 -0.94 2.90 17.11
N ASP A 410 -0.80 3.59 18.24
CA ASP A 410 0.19 4.66 18.41
C ASP A 410 1.63 4.11 18.45
N THR A 411 1.86 2.98 19.13
CA THR A 411 3.20 2.35 19.18
C THR A 411 3.58 1.80 17.81
N GLU A 412 2.63 1.17 17.11
CA GLU A 412 2.84 0.71 15.74
C GLU A 412 3.10 1.88 14.77
N TRP A 413 2.39 2.99 14.94
CA TRP A 413 2.58 4.19 14.12
C TRP A 413 3.95 4.82 14.34
N LYS A 414 4.37 4.99 15.60
CA LYS A 414 5.69 5.50 15.94
C LYS A 414 6.82 4.62 15.39
N PHE A 415 6.61 3.30 15.37
CA PHE A 415 7.54 2.35 14.76
C PHE A 415 7.56 2.49 13.21
N GLY A 416 6.39 2.56 12.58
CA GLY A 416 6.28 2.81 11.13
C GLY A 416 6.93 4.14 10.71
N ARG A 417 6.75 5.20 11.51
CA ARG A 417 7.41 6.49 11.33
C ARG A 417 8.93 6.38 11.43
N ALA A 418 9.45 5.60 12.37
CA ALA A 418 10.89 5.36 12.49
C ALA A 418 11.46 4.66 11.25
N LYS A 419 10.77 3.64 10.72
CA LYS A 419 11.12 2.99 9.45
C LYS A 419 11.13 3.99 8.28
N LEU A 420 10.11 4.85 8.19
CA LEU A 420 10.03 5.90 7.16
C LEU A 420 11.23 6.86 7.25
N ILE A 421 11.56 7.36 8.45
CA ILE A 421 12.69 8.28 8.66
C ILE A 421 14.01 7.61 8.29
N ARG A 422 14.24 6.35 8.71
CA ARG A 422 15.41 5.54 8.34
C ARG A 422 15.55 5.44 6.82
N ASN A 423 14.46 5.08 6.14
CA ASN A 423 14.44 4.91 4.69
C ASN A 423 14.71 6.23 3.97
N MET A 424 14.12 7.34 4.42
CA MET A 424 14.36 8.67 3.83
C MET A 424 15.78 9.18 4.10
N ASN A 425 16.39 8.81 5.22
CA ASN A 425 17.78 9.16 5.49
C ASN A 425 18.75 8.42 4.56
N LYS A 426 18.54 7.11 4.36
CA LYS A 426 19.36 6.26 3.48
C LYS A 426 19.14 6.52 1.97
N THR A 427 17.93 6.88 1.57
CA THR A 427 17.58 7.04 0.16
C THR A 427 18.08 8.36 -0.41
N SER A 428 18.54 8.37 -1.66
CA SER A 428 18.88 9.59 -2.39
C SER A 428 17.64 10.44 -2.63
N ALA A 429 17.81 11.75 -2.73
CA ALA A 429 16.70 12.70 -2.81
C ALA A 429 16.16 12.92 -4.23
N THR A 430 16.27 11.91 -5.09
CA THR A 430 15.90 11.99 -6.50
C THR A 430 14.58 11.23 -6.71
N PRO A 431 13.42 11.91 -6.67
CA PRO A 431 12.13 11.29 -6.95
C PRO A 431 11.98 10.93 -8.44
N ALA A 432 10.98 10.11 -8.78
CA ALA A 432 10.62 9.85 -10.17
C ALA A 432 10.08 11.13 -10.82
N PRO A 433 10.42 11.45 -12.09
CA PRO A 433 11.24 10.71 -13.05
C PRO A 433 12.72 11.11 -13.00
N LEU A 434 13.09 12.08 -12.16
CA LEU A 434 14.43 12.68 -12.11
C LEU A 434 15.52 11.64 -11.78
N ASN A 435 15.15 10.57 -11.09
CA ASN A 435 16.00 9.41 -10.85
C ASN A 435 16.52 8.74 -12.14
N LEU A 436 15.74 8.75 -13.23
CA LEU A 436 16.13 8.16 -14.51
C LEU A 436 17.30 8.95 -15.11
N PHE A 437 17.15 10.28 -15.20
CA PHE A 437 18.17 11.17 -15.74
C PHE A 437 19.46 11.16 -14.93
N THR A 438 19.36 11.21 -13.60
CA THR A 438 20.55 11.21 -12.73
C THR A 438 21.31 9.90 -12.80
N LYS A 439 20.62 8.75 -12.84
CA LYS A 439 21.24 7.42 -13.01
C LYS A 439 21.88 7.25 -14.39
N ILE A 440 21.19 7.64 -15.47
CA ILE A 440 21.73 7.58 -16.83
C ILE A 440 22.97 8.47 -16.95
N PHE A 441 22.91 9.71 -16.46
CA PHE A 441 24.07 10.61 -16.48
C PHE A 441 25.26 10.06 -15.69
N ALA A 442 25.02 9.49 -14.50
CA ALA A 442 26.06 8.84 -13.72
C ALA A 442 26.68 7.64 -14.45
N TYR A 443 25.85 6.79 -15.07
CA TYR A 443 26.31 5.65 -15.87
C TYR A 443 27.13 6.09 -17.09
N CYS A 444 26.66 7.08 -17.84
CA CYS A 444 27.39 7.64 -18.98
C CYS A 444 28.74 8.24 -18.54
N ARG A 445 28.79 8.96 -17.42
CA ARG A 445 30.04 9.50 -16.87
C ARG A 445 31.01 8.40 -16.46
N MET A 446 30.52 7.31 -15.86
CA MET A 446 31.33 6.14 -15.53
C MET A 446 31.83 5.47 -16.82
N ALA A 447 30.96 5.19 -17.79
CA ALA A 447 31.34 4.62 -19.08
C ALA A 447 32.39 5.46 -19.82
N CYS A 448 32.27 6.80 -19.79
CA CYS A 448 33.27 7.71 -20.36
C CYS A 448 34.60 7.72 -19.58
N LYS A 449 34.57 7.60 -18.25
CA LYS A 449 35.80 7.46 -17.43
C LYS A 449 36.49 6.11 -17.62
N TYR A 450 35.74 5.03 -17.86
CA TYR A 450 36.26 3.67 -18.01
C TYR A 450 36.59 3.29 -19.46
N LYS A 451 36.25 4.12 -20.45
CA LYS A 451 36.65 3.98 -21.87
C LYS A 451 38.17 3.99 -22.14
N GLY A 452 39.02 4.07 -21.10
CA GLY A 452 40.48 4.04 -21.18
C GLY A 452 41.17 2.82 -20.54
N LYS A 453 40.46 1.84 -19.97
CA LYS A 453 41.06 0.59 -19.46
C LYS A 453 40.21 -0.63 -19.81
N ASN A 454 40.71 -1.43 -20.76
CA ASN A 454 40.14 -2.73 -21.10
C ASN A 454 40.37 -3.74 -19.97
N TYR A 455 39.30 -4.19 -19.31
CA TYR A 455 39.18 -5.56 -18.78
C TYR A 455 37.73 -6.03 -18.84
N PRO A 456 37.48 -7.35 -19.08
CA PRO A 456 36.15 -7.87 -19.33
C PRO A 456 35.47 -8.31 -18.02
N TYR A 457 34.13 -8.24 -18.01
CA TYR A 457 33.20 -8.77 -17.01
C TYR A 457 33.22 -8.18 -15.59
N VAL A 458 32.33 -7.21 -15.32
CA VAL A 458 31.55 -7.20 -14.08
C VAL A 458 30.11 -6.81 -14.42
N ILE A 459 29.28 -7.84 -14.61
CA ILE A 459 27.82 -7.75 -14.48
C ILE A 459 27.55 -7.53 -12.99
N PHE A 460 26.86 -6.44 -12.65
CA PHE A 460 26.28 -6.11 -11.34
C PHE A 460 27.16 -6.35 -10.10
N PRO A 461 27.55 -5.26 -9.41
CA PRO A 461 27.37 -5.24 -7.97
C PRO A 461 26.61 -3.98 -7.55
N THR A 462 25.53 -4.21 -6.80
CA THR A 462 25.14 -3.43 -5.62
C THR A 462 25.77 -2.03 -5.51
N PHE A 463 25.06 -1.04 -6.05
CA PHE A 463 25.33 0.39 -5.86
C PHE A 463 24.95 0.82 -4.42
N CYS A 464 25.78 0.44 -3.48
CA CYS A 464 25.93 1.06 -2.16
C CYS A 464 27.43 1.02 -1.87
N VAL A 465 28.00 2.06 -1.24
CA VAL A 465 29.42 2.18 -0.81
C VAL A 465 30.37 2.98 -1.74
N PHE A 466 29.90 3.93 -2.57
CA PHE A 466 30.85 4.85 -3.24
C PHE A 466 30.45 6.34 -3.25
N TRP A 467 29.90 6.83 -2.13
CA TRP A 467 29.79 8.28 -1.92
C TRP A 467 30.20 8.77 -0.52
N ASP A 468 31.09 8.04 0.14
CA ASP A 468 31.83 8.56 1.30
C ASP A 468 33.20 7.86 1.37
N CYS A 469 34.16 8.34 0.60
CA CYS A 469 35.57 8.19 0.96
C CYS A 469 36.35 9.41 0.46
N ASN A 470 36.85 10.16 1.44
CA ASN A 470 37.77 11.30 1.40
C ASN A 470 38.42 11.64 0.05
N LEU A 471 38.18 12.89 -0.37
CA LEU A 471 38.83 13.53 -1.51
C LEU A 471 40.15 14.25 -1.15
N ASP A 472 40.72 14.03 0.05
CA ASP A 472 41.85 14.84 0.55
C ASP A 472 43.13 14.05 0.93
N LYS A 473 43.34 12.81 0.47
CA LYS A 473 44.63 12.12 0.67
C LYS A 473 45.11 11.35 -0.55
N CYS A 474 45.57 12.09 -1.56
CA CYS A 474 46.53 11.60 -2.57
C CYS A 474 47.28 12.81 -3.12
N ASN A 475 48.19 13.35 -2.31
CA ASN A 475 49.35 14.14 -2.71
C ASN A 475 50.25 14.23 -1.48
N GLU A 476 51.05 13.18 -1.28
CA GLU A 476 52.42 13.14 -0.72
C GLU A 476 52.81 11.69 -0.45
#